data_AF-A0A444R367-F1
#
_entry.id   AF-A0A444R367-F1
#
_cell.length_a   1.000
_cell.length_b   1.000
_cell.length_c   1.000
_cell.angle_alpha   90.00
_cell.angle_beta   90.00
_cell.angle_gamma   90.00
#
_symmetry.space_group_name_H-M   'P 1'
#
loop_
_entity.id
_entity.type
_entity.pdbx_description
1 polymer ?
#
loop_
_entity_poly.entity_id
_entity_poly.type
_entity_poly.pdbx_seq_one_letter_code
_entity_poly.pdbx_strand_id
1 'polypeptide(L)'
;MIKQTIVALILSVGASSVFAAGTVKVFSNGSSDAKTLTGAEHLIDLVGQPRLANSWWPGAVISEELATAAALRQQQALMTRMAELAADSSADDAAAINALRQQIQALKVTGRQKINLDPDIVRVAERGNPPLQG
;
A
#
# COMPACT_ATOMS: atom_id res chain seq x y z
N MET A 1 27.15 -44.99 -14.25
CA MET A 1 26.15 -44.13 -13.57
C MET A 1 26.68 -42.70 -13.34
N ILE A 2 27.37 -42.09 -14.32
CA ILE A 2 28.06 -40.78 -14.18
C ILE A 2 27.39 -39.67 -15.02
N LYS A 3 26.35 -40.00 -15.80
CA LYS A 3 25.69 -39.06 -16.72
C LYS A 3 24.48 -38.33 -16.11
N GLN A 4 23.99 -38.76 -14.94
CA GLN A 4 22.79 -38.22 -14.30
C GLN A 4 23.09 -37.19 -13.20
N THR A 5 24.35 -37.06 -12.76
CA THR A 5 24.74 -36.10 -11.72
C THR A 5 25.08 -34.70 -12.24
N ILE A 6 25.16 -34.51 -13.57
CA ILE A 6 25.51 -33.21 -14.18
C ILE A 6 24.28 -32.29 -14.34
N VAL A 7 23.07 -32.85 -14.39
CA VAL A 7 21.83 -32.07 -14.62
C VAL A 7 21.43 -31.24 -13.38
N ALA A 8 21.80 -31.67 -12.18
CA ALA A 8 21.44 -30.96 -10.94
C ALA A 8 22.25 -29.68 -10.69
N LEU A 9 23.44 -29.53 -11.30
CA LEU A 9 24.34 -28.42 -11.00
C LEU A 9 23.95 -27.12 -11.74
N ILE A 10 23.31 -27.23 -12.90
CA ILE A 10 22.97 -26.08 -13.76
C ILE A 10 21.74 -25.30 -13.25
N LEU A 11 20.93 -25.89 -12.37
CA LEU A 11 19.74 -25.23 -11.82
C LEU A 11 20.03 -24.25 -10.66
N SER A 12 21.31 -24.02 -10.33
CA SER A 12 21.73 -23.19 -9.19
C SER A 12 22.30 -21.81 -9.57
N VAL A 13 22.34 -21.47 -10.86
CA VAL A 13 22.90 -20.19 -11.32
C VAL A 13 21.77 -19.18 -11.59
N GLY A 14 21.66 -18.19 -10.71
CA GLY A 14 21.28 -16.85 -11.14
C GLY A 14 19.83 -16.42 -10.96
N ALA A 15 19.15 -16.80 -9.88
CA ALA A 15 18.13 -15.91 -9.33
C ALA A 15 18.82 -14.79 -8.54
N SER A 16 19.66 -14.00 -9.22
CA SER A 16 20.02 -12.68 -8.72
C SER A 16 18.74 -11.86 -8.82
N SER A 17 17.90 -11.94 -7.79
CA SER A 17 16.83 -10.98 -7.58
C SER A 17 17.50 -9.63 -7.34
N VAL A 18 17.88 -8.96 -8.43
CA VAL A 18 18.02 -7.52 -8.42
C VAL A 18 16.62 -7.03 -8.11
N PHE A 19 16.36 -6.79 -6.83
CA PHE A 19 15.17 -6.04 -6.42
C PHE A 19 15.31 -4.71 -7.13
N ALA A 20 14.56 -4.53 -8.22
CA ALA A 20 14.54 -3.27 -8.94
C ALA A 20 14.15 -2.20 -7.93
N ALA A 21 14.92 -1.11 -7.88
CA ALA A 21 14.61 0.05 -7.07
C ALA A 21 13.15 0.45 -7.29
N GLY A 22 12.43 0.73 -6.21
CA GLY A 22 11.00 0.96 -6.23
C GLY A 22 10.60 2.10 -7.18
N THR A 23 9.50 1.89 -7.90
CA THR A 23 8.87 2.91 -8.74
C THR A 23 7.62 3.45 -8.06
N VAL A 24 7.65 4.71 -7.65
CA VAL A 24 6.57 5.35 -6.91
C VAL A 24 5.81 6.32 -7.81
N LYS A 25 4.49 6.10 -7.93
CA LYS A 25 3.57 7.05 -8.57
C LYS A 25 2.98 7.98 -7.52
N VAL A 26 3.30 9.27 -7.61
CA VAL A 26 2.83 10.28 -6.65
C VAL A 26 1.68 11.08 -7.24
N PHE A 27 0.54 11.04 -6.56
CA PHE A 27 -0.63 11.87 -6.86
C PHE A 27 -0.64 13.07 -5.91
N SER A 28 -0.67 14.28 -6.46
CA SER A 28 -0.78 15.52 -5.68
C SER A 28 -2.24 15.94 -5.56
N ASN A 29 -2.59 16.64 -4.49
CA ASN A 29 -3.96 17.15 -4.32
C ASN A 29 -4.37 18.02 -5.51
N GLY A 30 -5.56 17.76 -6.07
CA GLY A 30 -6.08 18.49 -7.23
C GLY A 30 -5.53 18.08 -8.60
N SER A 31 -4.63 17.09 -8.69
CA SER A 31 -4.11 16.59 -9.96
C SER A 31 -4.34 15.08 -10.10
N SER A 32 -4.87 14.66 -11.24
CA SER A 32 -4.97 13.25 -11.65
C SER A 32 -3.68 12.71 -12.25
N ASP A 33 -2.73 13.59 -12.57
CA ASP A 33 -1.50 13.21 -13.26
C ASP A 33 -0.46 12.74 -12.25
N ALA A 34 -0.11 11.44 -12.36
CA ALA A 34 0.89 10.84 -11.51
C ALA A 34 2.29 11.33 -11.88
N LYS A 35 3.04 11.82 -10.89
CA LYS A 35 4.48 12.03 -11.01
C LYS A 35 5.18 10.70 -10.72
N THR A 36 5.80 10.11 -11.73
CA THR A 36 6.57 8.87 -11.57
C THR A 36 7.96 9.18 -11.05
N LEU A 37 8.34 8.51 -9.97
CA LEU A 37 9.66 8.55 -9.35
C LEU A 37 10.25 7.15 -9.44
N THR A 38 11.35 7.00 -10.17
CA THR A 38 12.07 5.73 -10.37
C THR A 38 13.38 5.76 -9.61
N GLY A 39 13.88 4.60 -9.18
CA GLY A 39 15.20 4.53 -8.57
C GLY A 39 15.22 4.88 -7.08
N ALA A 40 14.07 4.88 -6.41
CA ALA A 40 14.03 5.03 -4.95
C ALA A 40 14.28 3.66 -4.32
N GLU A 41 15.50 3.43 -3.80
CA GLU A 41 15.84 2.17 -3.15
C GLU A 41 15.26 2.09 -1.74
N HIS A 42 15.24 3.22 -1.03
CA HIS A 42 14.74 3.34 0.32
C HIS A 42 13.72 4.47 0.47
N LEU A 43 12.95 4.41 1.55
CA LEU A 43 11.94 5.43 1.86
C LEU A 43 12.53 6.86 1.94
N ILE A 44 13.75 7.01 2.46
CA ILE A 44 14.43 8.31 2.54
C ILE A 44 14.67 8.93 1.15
N ASP A 45 14.92 8.09 0.14
CA ASP A 45 15.13 8.53 -1.25
C ASP A 45 13.84 9.02 -1.91
N LEU A 46 12.68 8.65 -1.35
CA LEU A 46 11.39 9.17 -1.75
C LEU A 46 11.07 10.49 -1.03
N VAL A 47 11.11 10.50 0.31
CA VAL A 47 10.67 11.67 1.09
C VAL A 47 11.66 12.83 1.03
N GLY A 48 12.93 12.55 0.74
CA GLY A 48 13.99 13.55 0.55
C GLY A 48 14.01 14.21 -0.83
N GLN A 49 13.12 13.85 -1.76
CA GLN A 49 13.16 14.42 -3.10
C GLN A 49 12.74 15.89 -3.12
N PRO A 50 13.54 16.79 -3.75
CA PRO A 50 13.20 18.21 -3.84
C PRO A 50 11.83 18.46 -4.49
N ARG A 51 11.42 17.58 -5.41
CA ARG A 51 10.13 17.65 -6.11
C ARG A 51 8.93 17.39 -5.20
N LEU A 52 9.16 16.80 -4.02
CA LEU A 52 8.15 16.49 -3.00
C LEU A 52 8.29 17.37 -1.75
N ALA A 53 9.20 18.34 -1.71
CA ALA A 53 9.48 19.16 -0.53
C ALA A 53 8.26 19.95 -0.01
N ASN A 54 7.33 20.32 -0.91
CA ASN A 54 6.10 21.04 -0.55
C ASN A 54 4.92 20.09 -0.22
N SER A 55 5.18 18.81 0.01
CA SER A 55 4.15 17.83 0.36
C SER A 55 3.70 17.98 1.81
N TRP A 56 2.41 17.77 2.07
CA TRP A 56 1.90 17.64 3.43
C TRP A 56 2.00 16.17 3.89
N TRP A 57 3.14 15.81 4.47
CA TRP A 57 3.47 14.42 4.85
C TRP A 57 2.54 13.75 5.87
N PRO A 58 1.98 14.45 6.87
CA PRO A 58 1.00 13.84 7.79
C PRO A 58 -0.25 13.29 7.08
N GLY A 59 -0.67 13.93 5.98
CA GLY A 59 -1.79 13.47 5.15
C GLY A 59 -1.40 12.54 4.00
N ALA A 60 -0.10 12.31 3.78
CA ALA A 60 0.37 11.46 2.70
C ALA A 60 0.11 9.97 3.02
N VAL A 61 -0.25 9.22 1.98
CA VAL A 61 -0.47 7.78 2.07
C VAL A 61 0.33 7.11 0.97
N ILE A 62 1.09 6.08 1.35
CA ILE A 62 1.74 5.18 0.41
C ILE A 62 1.08 3.81 0.50
N SER A 63 0.82 3.22 -0.66
CA SER A 63 0.23 1.90 -0.79
C SER A 63 0.84 1.17 -1.97
N GLU A 64 0.73 -0.14 -1.93
CA GLU A 64 0.94 -1.01 -3.10
C GLU A 64 -0.42 -1.49 -3.65
N GLU A 65 -0.37 -2.19 -4.78
CA GLU A 65 -1.55 -2.78 -5.43
C GLU A 65 -2.21 -3.85 -4.56
N LEU A 66 -1.43 -4.78 -4.00
CA LEU A 66 -1.95 -5.87 -3.16
C LEU A 66 -2.60 -5.36 -1.87
N ALA A 67 -2.01 -4.36 -1.21
CA ALA A 67 -2.58 -3.71 -0.03
C ALA A 67 -3.90 -2.99 -0.36
N THR A 68 -3.99 -2.37 -1.55
CA THR A 68 -5.23 -1.75 -2.02
C THR A 68 -6.31 -2.80 -2.29
N ALA A 69 -5.97 -3.89 -2.96
CA ALA A 69 -6.89 -5.00 -3.18
C ALA A 69 -7.36 -5.62 -1.86
N ALA A 70 -6.48 -5.74 -0.85
CA ALA A 70 -6.84 -6.21 0.48
C ALA A 70 -7.81 -5.25 1.20
N ALA A 71 -7.55 -3.94 1.15
CA ALA A 71 -8.41 -2.93 1.75
C ALA A 71 -9.82 -2.92 1.11
N LEU A 72 -9.90 -3.05 -0.21
CA LEU A 72 -11.18 -3.17 -0.93
C LEU A 72 -11.96 -4.44 -0.53
N ARG A 73 -11.27 -5.58 -0.40
CA ARG A 73 -11.88 -6.82 0.12
C ARG A 73 -12.41 -6.64 1.55
N GLN A 74 -11.68 -5.93 2.40
CA GLN A 74 -12.11 -5.62 3.76
C GLN A 74 -13.33 -4.70 3.79
N GLN A 75 -13.37 -3.66 2.95
CA GLN A 75 -14.54 -2.79 2.80
C GLN A 75 -15.76 -3.60 2.38
N GLN A 76 -15.63 -4.46 1.36
CA GLN A 76 -16.74 -5.30 0.91
C GLN A 76 -17.26 -6.23 2.01
N ALA A 77 -16.35 -6.89 2.75
CA ALA A 77 -16.72 -7.75 3.87
C ALA A 77 -17.37 -6.98 5.03
N LEU A 78 -16.96 -5.73 5.26
CA LEU A 78 -17.63 -4.84 6.22
C LEU A 78 -19.05 -4.51 5.76
N MET A 79 -19.22 -4.15 4.47
CA MET A 79 -20.55 -3.88 3.91
C MET A 79 -21.45 -5.10 4.02
N THR A 80 -20.98 -6.31 3.73
CA THR A 80 -21.81 -7.52 3.92
C THR A 80 -22.25 -7.68 5.38
N ARG A 81 -21.31 -7.60 6.34
CA ARG A 81 -21.63 -7.74 7.78
C ARG A 81 -22.60 -6.68 8.29
N MET A 82 -22.51 -5.46 7.78
CA MET A 82 -23.47 -4.40 8.13
C MET A 82 -24.86 -4.66 7.53
N ALA A 83 -24.97 -5.34 6.39
CA ALA A 83 -26.27 -5.71 5.81
C ALA A 83 -26.96 -6.76 6.67
N GLU A 84 -26.20 -7.79 7.04
CA GLU A 84 -26.66 -8.86 7.92
C GLU A 84 -27.10 -8.28 9.26
N LEU A 85 -26.27 -7.42 9.88
CA LEU A 85 -26.62 -6.78 11.14
C LEU A 85 -27.89 -5.92 11.02
N ALA A 86 -28.06 -5.16 9.94
CA ALA A 86 -29.27 -4.35 9.73
C ALA A 86 -30.52 -5.21 9.57
N ALA A 87 -30.41 -6.40 8.96
CA ALA A 87 -31.53 -7.32 8.78
C ALA A 87 -32.00 -7.94 10.10
N ASP A 88 -31.07 -8.14 11.05
CA ASP A 88 -31.34 -8.72 12.38
C ASP A 88 -31.69 -7.67 13.45
N SER A 89 -31.67 -6.37 13.10
CA SER A 89 -31.84 -5.26 14.05
C SER A 89 -33.26 -4.69 14.06
N SER A 90 -33.57 -3.89 15.09
CA SER A 90 -34.80 -3.09 15.16
C SER A 90 -34.86 -2.07 14.00
N ALA A 91 -36.06 -1.54 13.71
CA ALA A 91 -36.24 -0.63 12.57
C ALA A 91 -35.37 0.64 12.64
N ASP A 92 -35.25 1.24 13.82
CA ASP A 92 -34.44 2.45 14.02
C ASP A 92 -32.94 2.16 13.89
N ASP A 93 -32.48 1.04 14.47
CA ASP A 93 -31.08 0.60 14.37
C ASP A 93 -30.72 0.24 12.93
N ALA A 94 -31.61 -0.47 12.23
CA ALA A 94 -31.43 -0.81 10.82
C ALA A 94 -31.32 0.45 9.95
N ALA A 95 -32.10 1.49 10.24
CA ALA A 95 -32.00 2.78 9.55
C ALA A 95 -30.64 3.44 9.80
N ALA A 96 -30.16 3.46 11.05
CA ALA A 96 -28.85 4.01 11.41
C ALA A 96 -27.70 3.23 10.73
N ILE A 97 -27.75 1.90 10.72
CA ILE A 97 -26.75 1.05 10.07
C ILE A 97 -26.74 1.30 8.56
N ASN A 98 -27.89 1.44 7.93
CA ASN A 98 -27.98 1.74 6.50
C ASN A 98 -27.45 3.14 6.15
N ALA A 99 -27.66 4.14 7.00
CA ALA A 99 -27.04 5.46 6.83
C ALA A 99 -25.50 5.37 6.90
N LEU A 100 -24.96 4.58 7.85
CA LEU A 100 -23.51 4.37 7.95
C LEU A 100 -22.96 3.60 6.74
N ARG A 101 -23.68 2.60 6.23
CA ARG A 101 -23.30 1.89 4.99
C ARG A 101 -23.16 2.86 3.81
N GLN A 102 -24.12 3.77 3.65
CA GLN A 102 -24.07 4.78 2.58
C GLN A 102 -22.86 5.71 2.73
N GLN A 103 -22.54 6.14 3.95
CA GLN A 103 -21.36 6.96 4.22
C GLN A 103 -20.06 6.22 3.86
N ILE A 104 -19.93 4.95 4.25
CA ILE A 104 -18.72 4.15 3.97
C ILE A 104 -18.61 3.79 2.49
N GLN A 105 -19.72 3.59 1.79
CA GLN A 105 -19.72 3.30 0.34
C GLN A 105 -19.17 4.47 -0.48
N ALA A 106 -19.34 5.72 -0.01
CA ALA A 106 -18.83 6.90 -0.67
C ALA A 106 -17.30 7.09 -0.49
N LEU A 107 -16.65 6.33 0.40
CA LEU A 107 -15.22 6.45 0.66
C LEU A 107 -14.40 5.83 -0.48
N LYS A 108 -13.45 6.60 -1.00
CA LYS A 108 -12.39 6.07 -1.87
C LYS A 108 -11.39 5.31 -1.01
N VAL A 109 -11.47 3.97 -1.06
CA VAL A 109 -10.58 3.10 -0.28
C VAL A 109 -9.28 2.82 -1.03
N THR A 110 -8.17 3.03 -0.33
CA THR A 110 -6.82 2.63 -0.74
C THR A 110 -6.17 1.85 0.38
N GLY A 111 -5.18 1.02 0.05
CA GLY A 111 -4.32 0.44 1.09
C GLY A 111 -3.50 1.52 1.79
N ARG A 112 -2.82 1.13 2.87
CA ARG A 112 -1.84 1.99 3.56
C ARG A 112 -0.74 1.14 4.16
N GLN A 113 0.50 1.37 3.74
CA GLN A 113 1.66 0.82 4.41
C GLN A 113 1.84 1.55 5.75
N LYS A 114 2.12 0.80 6.82
CA LYS A 114 2.29 1.33 8.19
C LYS A 114 3.70 1.86 8.39
N ILE A 115 4.08 2.86 7.59
CA ILE A 115 5.40 3.51 7.63
C ILE A 115 5.22 5.01 7.81
N ASN A 116 6.14 5.64 8.54
CA ASN A 116 6.12 7.09 8.69
C ASN A 116 6.77 7.74 7.47
N LEU A 117 6.04 8.63 6.79
CA LEU A 117 6.49 9.36 5.60
C LEU A 117 7.09 10.73 5.91
N ASP A 118 7.10 11.14 7.18
CA ASP A 118 7.67 12.41 7.59
C ASP A 118 9.19 12.42 7.32
N PRO A 119 9.73 13.39 6.56
CA PRO A 119 11.17 13.54 6.36
C PRO A 119 11.88 14.02 7.64
N ASP A 120 11.18 14.70 8.54
CA ASP A 120 11.77 15.32 9.74
C ASP A 120 11.86 14.36 10.93
N ILE A 121 11.26 13.16 10.82
CA ILE A 121 11.34 12.17 11.90
C ILE A 121 12.74 11.53 11.96
N VAL A 122 13.29 11.48 13.17
CA VAL A 122 14.54 10.77 13.44
C VAL A 122 14.29 9.26 13.42
N ARG A 123 14.79 8.58 12.39
CA ARG A 123 14.64 7.13 12.18
C ARG A 123 15.77 6.38 12.89
N VAL A 124 15.51 5.91 14.11
CA VAL A 124 16.49 5.17 14.94
C VAL A 124 16.36 3.65 14.89
N ALA A 125 15.21 3.12 14.45
CA ALA A 125 14.99 1.68 14.34
C ALA A 125 15.55 1.13 13.02
N GLU A 126 15.99 -0.14 13.00
CA GLU A 126 16.46 -0.83 11.79
C GLU A 126 15.42 -0.80 10.65
N ARG A 127 14.12 -0.85 10.98
CA ARG A 127 13.01 -0.73 10.03
C ARG A 127 12.53 0.70 9.82
N GLY A 128 13.26 1.68 10.31
CA GLY A 128 12.94 3.10 10.18
C GLY A 128 13.03 3.60 8.74
N ASN A 129 13.90 2.98 7.92
CA ASN A 129 14.07 3.31 6.49
C ASN A 129 13.88 2.05 5.61
N PRO A 130 12.64 1.58 5.44
CA PRO A 130 12.39 0.34 4.69
C PRO A 130 12.79 0.49 3.22
N PRO A 131 13.24 -0.60 2.57
CA PRO A 131 13.46 -0.60 1.13
C PRO A 131 12.12 -0.47 0.39
N LEU A 132 12.14 0.19 -0.75
CA LEU A 132 11.01 0.28 -1.68
C LEU A 132 11.26 -0.67 -2.84
N GLN A 133 10.36 -1.63 -3.04
CA GLN A 133 10.48 -2.66 -4.06
C GLN A 133 9.15 -2.79 -4.80
N GLY A 134 9.22 -2.89 -6.13
CA GLY A 134 8.05 -2.99 -7.02
C GLY A 134 7.69 -1.71 -7.74
#